data_AF-A0AAD3QWN7-F1
#
_entry.id   AF-A0AAD3QWN7-F1
#
_cell.length_a   1.000
_cell.length_b   1.000
_cell.length_c   1.000
_cell.angle_alpha   90.00
_cell.angle_beta   90.00
_cell.angle_gamma   90.00
#
_symmetry.space_group_name_H-M   'P 1'
#
loop_
_entity.id
_entity.type
_entity.pdbx_description
1 polymer ?
#
loop_
_entity_poly.entity_id
_entity_poly.type
_entity_poly.pdbx_seq_one_letter_code
_entity_poly.pdbx_strand_id
1 'polypeptide(L)'
;MASKVSVLLLLLAVATVTVLAQRRRPSSTTTEEWNYRDGSERVSMRGVANLTQVLDNWRFDILNQMRGLLQNDHQSLLPDYARIQPLSEALDDLYKEFNALKAHLGDLTEKFAAIETFIDEVKAARAANTNTGPAAGPAPAPAPAGVPRQPTRRVLKKKATATAN
;
A
#
# COMPACT_ATOMS: atom_id res chain seq x y z
N MET A 1 -37.33 -30.74 19.76
CA MET A 1 -37.62 -30.33 18.37
C MET A 1 -38.85 -29.43 18.27
N ALA A 2 -39.95 -29.72 18.98
CA ALA A 2 -41.19 -28.94 18.94
C ALA A 2 -41.07 -27.46 19.38
N SER A 3 -40.25 -27.17 20.40
CA SER A 3 -40.06 -25.79 20.89
C SER A 3 -39.40 -24.88 19.86
N LYS A 4 -38.41 -25.37 19.11
CA LYS A 4 -37.73 -24.62 18.05
C LYS A 4 -38.68 -24.32 16.88
N VAL A 5 -39.53 -25.28 16.52
CA VAL A 5 -40.55 -25.10 15.47
C VAL A 5 -41.62 -24.09 15.91
N SER A 6 -42.07 -24.15 17.16
CA SER A 6 -43.02 -23.18 17.73
C SER A 6 -42.45 -21.75 17.75
N VAL A 7 -41.19 -21.59 18.14
CA VAL A 7 -40.49 -20.28 18.10
C VAL A 7 -40.36 -19.77 16.66
N LEU A 8 -40.02 -20.65 15.71
CA LEU A 8 -39.85 -20.27 14.31
C LEU A 8 -41.19 -19.87 13.67
N LEU A 9 -42.29 -20.55 14.01
CA LEU A 9 -43.65 -20.17 13.60
C LEU A 9 -44.09 -18.85 14.24
N LEU A 10 -43.74 -18.60 15.50
CA LEU A 10 -44.02 -17.32 16.16
C LEU A 10 -43.28 -16.16 15.46
N LEU A 11 -42.01 -16.36 15.12
CA LEU A 11 -41.21 -15.35 14.39
C LEU A 11 -41.77 -15.09 13.00
N LEU A 12 -42.24 -16.13 12.30
CA LEU A 12 -42.83 -16.01 10.97
C LEU A 12 -44.20 -15.30 11.01
N ALA A 13 -45.00 -15.54 12.06
CA ALA A 13 -46.23 -14.80 12.30
C ALA A 13 -45.95 -13.31 12.60
N VAL A 14 -44.93 -12.99 13.39
CA VAL A 14 -44.54 -11.60 13.68
C VAL A 14 -44.01 -10.90 12.42
N ALA A 15 -43.22 -11.59 11.60
CA ALA A 15 -42.72 -11.06 10.33
C ALA A 15 -43.86 -10.76 9.34
N THR A 16 -44.86 -11.65 9.23
CA THR A 16 -46.01 -11.42 8.34
C THR A 16 -46.90 -10.27 8.81
N VAL A 17 -47.13 -10.14 10.12
CA VAL A 17 -47.88 -9.00 10.69
C VAL A 17 -47.14 -7.68 10.47
N THR A 18 -45.82 -7.64 10.63
CA THR A 18 -45.03 -6.43 10.39
C THR A 18 -45.01 -6.02 8.92
N VAL A 19 -44.90 -6.96 7.99
CA VAL A 19 -44.98 -6.68 6.54
C VAL A 19 -46.37 -6.21 6.13
N LEU A 20 -47.44 -6.81 6.66
CA LEU A 20 -48.82 -6.38 6.37
C LEU A 20 -49.14 -5.01 7.01
N ALA A 21 -48.58 -4.71 8.18
CA ALA A 21 -48.69 -3.39 8.82
C ALA A 21 -47.90 -2.32 8.04
N GLN A 22 -46.73 -2.65 7.48
CA GLN A 22 -45.97 -1.74 6.61
C GLN A 22 -46.70 -1.45 5.30
N ARG A 23 -47.33 -2.47 4.69
CA ARG A 23 -48.11 -2.34 3.45
C ARG A 23 -49.42 -1.55 3.62
N ARG A 24 -49.89 -1.37 4.86
CA ARG A 24 -51.07 -0.55 5.19
C ARG A 24 -50.79 0.94 5.38
N ARG A 25 -49.54 1.40 5.24
CA ARG A 25 -49.32 2.83 5.00
C ARG A 25 -49.84 3.12 3.59
N PRO A 26 -50.92 3.89 3.41
CA PRO A 26 -51.31 4.31 2.07
C PRO A 26 -50.09 4.99 1.45
N SER A 27 -49.64 4.47 0.31
CA SER A 27 -48.67 5.18 -0.52
C SER A 27 -49.35 6.47 -0.95
N SER A 28 -49.05 7.60 -0.30
CA SER A 28 -49.44 8.93 -0.73
C SER A 28 -48.67 9.31 -1.99
N THR A 29 -48.98 8.62 -3.10
CA THR A 29 -48.70 9.07 -4.46
C THR A 29 -49.74 10.11 -4.86
N THR A 30 -49.77 11.20 -4.11
CA THR A 30 -50.35 12.48 -4.49
C THR A 30 -49.47 13.49 -3.79
N THR A 31 -48.75 14.30 -4.57
CA THR A 31 -48.02 15.49 -4.15
C THR A 31 -48.46 15.96 -2.76
N GLU A 32 -47.64 15.70 -1.74
CA GLU A 32 -47.80 16.26 -0.40
C GLU A 32 -47.55 17.77 -0.53
N GLU A 33 -48.53 18.47 -1.09
CA GLU A 33 -48.60 19.92 -1.09
C GLU A 33 -48.73 20.31 0.37
N TRP A 34 -47.64 20.82 0.94
CA TRP A 34 -47.57 21.20 2.33
C TRP A 34 -48.61 22.28 2.62
N ASN A 35 -49.72 21.88 3.22
CA ASN A 35 -50.83 22.77 3.50
C ASN A 35 -50.51 23.61 4.76
N TYR A 36 -49.87 24.76 4.56
CA TYR A 36 -49.52 25.70 5.64
C TYR A 36 -50.72 26.18 6.48
N ARG A 37 -51.96 26.04 5.99
CA ARG A 37 -53.16 26.41 6.74
C ARG A 37 -53.67 25.26 7.61
N ASP A 38 -53.38 24.01 7.23
CA ASP A 38 -53.80 22.86 8.01
C ASP A 38 -53.05 22.83 9.36
N GLY A 39 -53.79 22.93 10.46
CA GLY A 39 -53.24 23.06 11.81
C GLY A 39 -52.99 24.49 12.30
N SER A 40 -53.05 25.51 11.44
CA SER A 40 -52.84 26.92 11.84
C SER A 40 -53.86 27.41 12.89
N GLU A 41 -55.09 26.93 12.79
CA GLU A 41 -56.22 27.23 13.70
C GLU A 41 -56.11 26.49 15.04
N ARG A 42 -55.22 25.48 15.11
CA ARG A 42 -54.91 24.74 16.34
C ARG A 42 -53.81 25.44 17.16
N VAL A 43 -53.19 26.49 16.62
CA VAL A 43 -52.11 27.23 17.27
C VAL A 43 -52.70 28.42 18.02
N SER A 44 -52.59 28.39 19.35
CA SER A 44 -52.94 29.55 20.18
C SER A 44 -51.95 30.68 19.94
N MET A 45 -52.39 31.78 19.32
CA MET A 45 -51.60 32.99 19.07
C MET A 45 -50.95 33.57 20.34
N ARG A 46 -51.54 33.30 21.51
CA ARG A 46 -51.01 33.68 22.82
C ARG A 46 -49.78 32.86 23.23
N GLY A 47 -49.71 31.60 22.79
CA GLY A 47 -48.55 30.71 22.97
C GLY A 47 -47.45 30.93 21.93
N VAL A 48 -47.78 31.54 20.78
CA VAL A 48 -46.80 31.90 19.73
C VAL A 48 -45.78 32.89 20.26
N ALA A 49 -46.17 33.88 21.08
CA ALA A 49 -45.22 34.82 21.67
C ALA A 49 -44.14 34.13 22.53
N ASN A 50 -44.52 33.10 23.30
CA ASN A 50 -43.58 32.31 24.09
C ASN A 50 -42.71 31.42 23.18
N LEU A 51 -43.32 30.75 22.19
CA LEU A 51 -42.57 29.91 21.25
C LEU A 51 -41.58 30.71 20.41
N THR A 52 -41.95 31.89 19.90
CA THR A 52 -41.06 32.79 19.16
C THR A 52 -39.90 33.24 20.03
N GLN A 53 -40.14 33.53 21.32
CA GLN A 53 -39.07 33.90 22.25
C GLN A 53 -38.12 32.72 22.55
N VAL A 54 -38.65 31.50 22.73
CA VAL A 54 -37.83 30.29 22.89
C VAL A 54 -36.99 30.03 21.64
N LEU A 55 -37.58 30.16 20.45
CA LEU A 55 -36.88 30.03 19.16
C LEU A 55 -35.79 31.10 18.99
N ASP A 56 -36.05 32.35 19.36
CA ASP A 56 -35.05 33.42 19.29
C ASP A 56 -33.92 33.21 20.29
N ASN A 57 -34.22 32.76 21.51
CA ASN A 57 -33.19 32.40 22.49
C ASN A 57 -32.31 31.25 21.98
N TRP A 58 -32.92 30.19 21.44
CA TRP A 58 -32.17 29.08 20.86
C TRP A 58 -31.33 29.49 19.67
N ARG A 59 -31.87 30.35 18.79
CA ARG A 59 -31.11 30.93 17.69
C ARG A 59 -29.88 31.67 18.21
N PHE A 60 -30.05 32.49 19.25
CA PHE A 60 -28.96 33.25 19.83
C PHE A 60 -27.91 32.35 20.47
N ASP A 61 -28.34 31.36 21.25
CA ASP A 61 -27.46 30.40 21.91
C ASP A 61 -26.64 29.59 20.90
N ILE A 62 -27.27 29.06 19.84
CA ILE A 62 -26.58 28.30 18.79
C ILE A 62 -25.57 29.19 18.07
N LEU A 63 -25.96 30.39 17.66
CA LEU A 63 -25.06 31.30 16.94
C LEU A 63 -23.88 31.74 17.80
N ASN A 64 -24.12 31.97 19.09
CA ASN A 64 -23.08 32.37 20.02
C ASN A 64 -22.13 31.20 20.33
N GLN A 65 -22.66 29.99 20.49
CA GLN A 65 -21.88 28.77 20.65
C GLN A 65 -21.05 28.46 19.41
N MET A 66 -21.64 28.57 18.22
CA MET A 66 -20.95 28.38 16.94
C MET A 66 -19.85 29.42 16.77
N ARG A 67 -20.12 30.70 17.05
CA ARG A 67 -19.11 31.76 17.05
C ARG A 67 -17.98 31.46 18.04
N GLY A 68 -18.31 30.98 19.23
CA GLY A 68 -17.34 30.58 20.25
C GLY A 68 -16.42 29.47 19.75
N LEU A 69 -16.95 28.44 19.09
CA LEU A 69 -16.18 27.37 18.48
C LEU A 69 -15.30 27.88 17.33
N LEU A 70 -15.84 28.68 16.41
CA LEU A 70 -15.04 29.22 15.29
C LEU A 70 -13.92 30.16 15.74
N GLN A 71 -14.10 30.89 16.84
CA GLN A 71 -13.10 31.84 17.32
C GLN A 71 -12.06 31.18 18.23
N ASN A 72 -12.48 30.31 19.14
CA ASN A 72 -11.61 29.78 20.19
C ASN A 72 -11.15 28.34 19.95
N ASP A 73 -11.92 27.55 19.20
CA ASP A 73 -11.69 26.12 18.98
C ASP A 73 -11.87 25.74 17.51
N HIS A 74 -11.24 26.51 16.63
CA HIS A 74 -11.32 26.31 15.18
C HIS A 74 -10.68 25.00 14.71
N GLN A 75 -9.83 24.39 15.54
CA GLN A 75 -9.16 23.11 15.27
C GLN A 75 -10.09 21.89 15.46
N SER A 76 -11.22 22.02 16.17
CA SER A 76 -12.21 20.93 16.29
C SER A 76 -13.15 20.85 15.07
N LEU A 77 -13.24 21.91 14.28
CA LEU A 77 -14.10 22.00 13.09
C LEU A 77 -13.38 21.59 11.80
N LEU A 78 -12.09 21.90 11.71
CA LEU A 78 -11.26 21.50 10.59
C LEU A 78 -10.51 20.22 10.97
N PRO A 79 -10.27 19.30 10.02
CA PRO A 79 -9.23 18.28 10.21
C PRO A 79 -7.94 18.93 10.71
N ASP A 80 -7.24 18.29 11.64
CA ASP A 80 -6.08 18.86 12.34
C ASP A 80 -4.88 19.01 11.38
N TYR A 81 -4.95 19.99 10.49
CA TYR A 81 -3.99 20.23 9.40
C TYR A 81 -2.62 20.63 9.94
N ALA A 82 -2.55 21.10 11.19
CA ALA A 82 -1.29 21.32 11.90
C ALA A 82 -0.45 20.04 12.02
N ARG A 83 -1.07 18.84 12.01
CA ARG A 83 -0.36 17.55 11.99
C ARG A 83 0.13 17.11 10.62
N ILE A 84 -0.37 17.71 9.54
CA ILE A 84 0.02 17.30 8.17
C ILE A 84 1.40 17.83 7.81
N GLN A 85 1.77 19.03 8.27
CA GLN A 85 3.08 19.63 7.99
C GLN A 85 4.27 18.79 8.51
N PRO A 86 4.35 18.39 9.80
CA PRO A 86 5.46 17.55 10.26
C PRO A 86 5.50 16.17 9.59
N LEU A 87 4.35 15.66 9.15
CA LEU A 87 4.29 14.40 8.41
C LEU A 87 4.85 14.54 6.99
N SER A 88 4.65 15.70 6.35
CA SER A 88 5.25 16.02 5.05
C SER A 88 6.76 16.19 5.12
N GLU A 89 7.27 16.77 6.21
CA GLU A 89 8.71 16.94 6.46
C GLU A 89 9.38 15.58 6.71
N ALA A 90 8.78 14.73 7.55
CA ALA A 90 9.26 13.37 7.78
C ALA A 90 9.30 12.52 6.49
N LEU A 91 8.36 12.75 5.56
CA LEU A 91 8.35 12.11 4.24
C LEU A 91 9.48 12.61 3.34
N ASP A 92 9.77 13.92 3.34
CA ASP A 92 10.87 14.52 2.59
C ASP A 92 12.23 14.00 3.08
N ASP A 93 12.39 13.89 4.41
CA ASP A 93 13.60 13.34 5.02
C ASP A 93 13.78 11.85 4.73
N LEU A 94 12.70 11.06 4.79
CA LEU A 94 12.75 9.65 4.39
C LEU A 94 13.14 9.48 2.91
N TYR A 95 12.70 10.38 2.04
CA TYR A 95 13.08 10.37 0.64
C TYR A 95 14.58 10.69 0.44
N LYS A 96 15.14 11.61 1.23
CA LYS A 96 16.58 11.89 1.24
C LYS A 96 17.37 10.68 1.73
N GLU A 97 16.96 10.07 2.84
CA GLU A 97 17.59 8.87 3.39
C GLU A 97 17.54 7.68 2.42
N PHE A 98 16.40 7.48 1.76
CA PHE A 98 16.26 6.45 0.73
C PHE A 98 17.22 6.68 -0.45
N ASN A 99 17.35 7.92 -0.92
CA ASN A 99 18.30 8.24 -1.98
C ASN A 99 19.76 8.10 -1.53
N ALA A 100 20.08 8.47 -0.28
CA ALA A 100 21.39 8.23 0.29
C ALA A 100 21.70 6.72 0.39
N LEU A 101 20.72 5.91 0.79
CA LEU A 101 20.85 4.45 0.81
C LEU A 101 21.05 3.87 -0.59
N LYS A 102 20.32 4.40 -1.59
CA LYS A 102 20.49 4.02 -3.00
C LYS A 102 21.89 4.35 -3.50
N ALA A 103 22.43 5.53 -3.16
CA ALA A 103 23.81 5.89 -3.48
C ALA A 103 24.80 4.93 -2.81
N HIS A 104 24.60 4.61 -1.53
CA HIS A 104 25.42 3.65 -0.81
C HIS A 104 25.40 2.24 -1.43
N LEU A 105 24.25 1.77 -1.93
CA LEU A 105 24.18 0.50 -2.68
C LEU A 105 24.92 0.57 -4.02
N GLY A 106 24.83 1.72 -4.71
CA GLY A 106 25.60 1.99 -5.93
C GLY A 106 27.10 1.87 -5.67
N ASP A 107 27.59 2.59 -4.65
CA ASP A 107 28.99 2.56 -4.23
C ASP A 107 29.44 1.15 -3.81
N LEU A 108 28.60 0.40 -3.09
CA LEU A 108 28.92 -0.97 -2.70
C LEU A 108 29.02 -1.89 -3.91
N THR A 109 28.10 -1.74 -4.88
CA THR A 109 28.11 -2.52 -6.12
C THR A 109 29.36 -2.24 -6.94
N GLU A 110 29.79 -0.98 -7.04
CA GLU A 110 31.03 -0.60 -7.71
C GLU A 110 32.26 -1.19 -7.00
N LYS A 111 32.28 -1.17 -5.66
CA LYS A 111 33.35 -1.81 -4.88
C LYS A 111 33.39 -3.33 -5.08
N PHE A 112 32.23 -3.99 -5.15
CA PHE A 112 32.18 -5.43 -5.47
C PHE A 112 32.69 -5.72 -6.88
N ALA A 113 32.32 -4.90 -7.86
CA ALA A 113 32.82 -5.04 -9.23
C ALA A 113 34.36 -4.87 -9.29
N ALA A 114 34.90 -3.89 -8.57
CA ALA A 114 36.35 -3.69 -8.48
C ALA A 114 37.09 -4.85 -7.76
N ILE A 115 36.46 -5.46 -6.76
CA ILE A 115 37.01 -6.65 -6.09
C ILE A 115 36.96 -7.87 -7.00
N GLU A 116 35.88 -8.05 -7.77
CA GLU A 116 35.73 -9.14 -8.72
C GLU A 116 36.78 -9.06 -9.83
N THR A 117 37.02 -7.87 -10.38
CA THR A 117 38.10 -7.66 -11.37
C THR A 117 39.49 -7.90 -10.79
N PHE A 118 39.74 -7.46 -9.54
CA PHE A 118 41.01 -7.75 -8.86
C PHE A 118 41.24 -9.25 -8.66
N ILE A 119 40.20 -10.00 -8.27
CA ILE A 119 40.27 -11.45 -8.12
C ILE A 119 40.56 -12.12 -9.47
N ASP A 120 39.91 -11.66 -10.54
CA ASP A 120 40.16 -12.16 -11.89
C ASP A 120 41.58 -11.87 -12.36
N GLU A 121 42.12 -10.68 -12.09
CA GLU A 121 43.49 -10.31 -12.41
C GLU A 121 44.52 -11.14 -11.63
N VAL A 122 44.32 -11.35 -10.33
CA VAL A 122 45.19 -12.21 -9.50
C VAL A 122 45.14 -13.66 -9.97
N LYS A 123 43.96 -14.15 -10.34
CA LYS A 123 43.78 -15.50 -10.88
C LYS A 123 44.45 -15.64 -12.25
N ALA A 124 44.33 -14.63 -13.12
CA ALA A 124 45.00 -14.59 -14.41
C ALA A 124 46.53 -14.52 -14.26
N ALA A 125 47.04 -13.70 -13.34
CA ALA A 125 48.47 -13.62 -13.02
C ALA A 125 49.01 -14.93 -12.45
N ARG A 126 48.23 -15.62 -11.60
CA ARG A 126 48.58 -16.95 -11.10
C ARG A 126 48.60 -18.00 -12.21
N ALA A 127 47.63 -17.95 -13.14
CA ALA A 127 47.59 -18.83 -14.31
C ALA A 127 48.75 -18.56 -15.29
N ALA A 128 49.14 -17.28 -15.46
CA ALA A 128 50.30 -16.88 -16.24
C ALA A 128 51.62 -17.35 -15.61
N ASN A 129 51.78 -17.23 -14.29
CA ASN A 129 52.94 -17.73 -13.55
C ASN A 129 53.04 -19.27 -13.55
N THR A 130 51.93 -19.99 -13.64
CA THR A 130 51.96 -21.46 -13.83
C THR A 130 52.25 -21.86 -15.27
N ASN A 131 52.03 -20.98 -16.25
CA ASN A 131 52.37 -21.20 -17.65
C ASN A 131 53.80 -20.79 -18.02
N THR A 132 54.51 -20.06 -17.15
CA THR A 132 55.98 -19.93 -17.22
C THR A 132 56.65 -21.13 -16.55
N GLY A 133 56.47 -22.30 -17.15
CA GLY A 133 57.45 -23.39 -17.02
C GLY A 133 58.81 -22.92 -17.55
N PRO A 134 59.94 -23.52 -17.12
CA PRO A 134 61.26 -22.98 -17.37
C PRO A 134 61.44 -22.73 -18.87
N ALA A 135 61.86 -21.50 -19.17
CA ALA A 135 62.21 -21.05 -20.50
C ALA A 135 63.04 -22.12 -21.20
N ALA A 136 62.52 -22.61 -22.33
CA ALA A 136 63.32 -23.33 -23.30
C ALA A 136 64.52 -22.43 -23.62
N GLY A 137 65.72 -22.90 -23.26
CA GLY A 137 66.96 -22.19 -23.52
C GLY A 137 67.15 -21.92 -25.02
N PRO A 138 67.98 -20.93 -25.37
CA PRO A 138 68.15 -20.52 -26.76
C PRO A 138 68.74 -21.67 -27.57
N ALA A 139 68.03 -22.02 -28.64
CA ALA A 139 68.48 -23.01 -29.62
C ALA A 139 69.77 -22.56 -30.32
N PRO A 140 70.70 -23.50 -30.59
CA PRO A 140 71.61 -23.35 -31.71
C PRO A 140 71.53 -24.53 -32.70
N ALA A 141 71.28 -24.14 -33.95
CA ALA A 141 71.70 -24.71 -35.24
C ALA A 141 71.25 -26.14 -35.71
N PRO A 142 71.02 -26.32 -37.03
CA PRO A 142 70.41 -27.53 -37.60
C PRO A 142 71.45 -28.55 -38.14
N ALA A 143 71.16 -29.85 -38.02
CA ALA A 143 71.81 -30.94 -38.78
C ALA A 143 70.95 -32.24 -38.74
N PRO A 144 71.10 -33.18 -39.70
CA PRO A 144 69.96 -33.73 -40.45
C PRO A 144 69.50 -35.17 -40.13
N ALA A 145 68.29 -35.46 -40.63
CA ALA A 145 67.74 -36.72 -41.18
C ALA A 145 67.67 -38.00 -40.32
N GLY A 146 66.43 -38.48 -40.11
CA GLY A 146 66.14 -39.88 -39.74
C GLY A 146 64.67 -40.16 -39.40
N VAL A 147 63.84 -40.41 -40.44
CA VAL A 147 62.63 -41.29 -40.59
C VAL A 147 61.63 -41.56 -39.41
N PRO A 148 60.33 -41.83 -39.70
CA PRO A 148 59.19 -41.36 -38.92
C PRO A 148 58.45 -42.46 -38.13
N ARG A 149 57.66 -42.09 -37.12
CA ARG A 149 56.56 -42.91 -36.58
C ARG A 149 55.32 -42.07 -36.26
N GLN A 150 54.29 -42.21 -37.10
CA GLN A 150 52.88 -41.98 -36.76
C GLN A 150 52.32 -43.21 -35.97
N PRO A 151 51.03 -43.27 -35.60
CA PRO A 151 50.21 -42.35 -34.81
C PRO A 151 49.43 -43.12 -33.71
N THR A 152 48.90 -42.46 -32.67
CA THR A 152 47.84 -43.10 -31.85
C THR A 152 46.74 -42.14 -31.42
N ARG A 153 45.61 -42.36 -32.06
CA ARG A 153 44.27 -41.83 -31.83
C ARG A 153 43.58 -42.58 -30.68
N ARG A 154 43.04 -41.87 -29.69
CA ARG A 154 41.88 -42.29 -28.85
C ARG A 154 41.15 -41.02 -28.36
N VAL A 155 40.16 -40.49 -29.09
CA VAL A 155 38.69 -40.71 -29.04
C VAL A 155 38.04 -40.92 -27.66
N LEU A 156 36.95 -40.16 -27.46
CA LEU A 156 35.75 -40.38 -26.59
C LEU A 156 35.95 -40.02 -25.09
N LYS A 157 34.99 -39.43 -24.35
CA LYS A 157 33.56 -39.15 -24.57
C LYS A 157 33.09 -38.12 -23.53
N LYS A 158 32.18 -37.25 -23.96
CA LYS A 158 31.27 -36.41 -23.17
C LYS A 158 30.52 -37.20 -22.08
N LYS A 159 30.28 -36.59 -20.91
CA LYS A 159 29.01 -36.74 -20.20
C LYS A 159 28.70 -35.50 -19.37
N ALA A 160 27.58 -34.86 -19.73
CA ALA A 160 26.87 -33.90 -18.90
C ALA A 160 26.11 -34.66 -17.80
N THR A 161 25.91 -34.05 -16.64
CA THR A 161 24.83 -34.43 -15.74
C THR A 161 24.31 -33.17 -15.05
N ALA A 162 23.10 -32.81 -15.43
CA ALA A 162 22.22 -31.89 -14.73
C ALA A 162 21.45 -32.67 -13.65
N THR A 163 21.20 -32.04 -12.51
CA THR A 163 20.13 -32.30 -11.51
C THR A 163 20.23 -31.11 -10.52
N ALA A 164 19.33 -30.13 -10.49
CA ALA A 164 17.91 -30.16 -10.08
C ALA A 164 17.71 -30.61 -8.63
N ASN A 165 17.64 -29.64 -7.71
CA ASN A 165 16.57 -29.47 -6.72
C ASN A 165 16.67 -28.09 -6.09
#